data_AF-A0A6J5DYE4-F1
#
_entry.id   AF-A0A6J5DYE4-F1
#
_cell.length_a   1.000
_cell.length_b   1.000
_cell.length_c   1.000
_cell.angle_alpha   90.00
_cell.angle_beta   90.00
_cell.angle_gamma   90.00
#
_symmetry.space_group_name_H-M   'P 1'
#
loop_
_entity.id
_entity.type
_entity.pdbx_description
1 polymer ?
#
loop_
_entity_poly.entity_id
_entity_poly.type
_entity_poly.pdbx_seq_one_letter_code
_entity_poly.pdbx_strand_id
1 'polypeptide(L)'
;MIEAAQFVDAARARGFDWYAGVPCSYLTPFINYVLQDPNLHYVSAANEGDAVALIAGVTLGGRRGVTMMQNSGLGNAVSPLTSLTWTFRLPQLLIVTWRGQPGVPDEPQHALMGPITPAMLDTMEIPWETFPTEADAIGPALDRATKHMDETGRPYALVMQKGSVKPYELKVANATRRDAAQAAVSPFAGVAPDALPTRNEALQRVIAHTPLASTVVLASTGFCGRELYALDDRANQLYMVGSMGCLTPFALGLALTRPDLHVVALDGDGAALMRMGVFATLGAYGPANLTHVLLDNGAHDSTGGQATVSPQVSFAGVAAACGYASAVESDQLSVLDEVLAAPRAGNGPRFVRLTIRRGTPDGLPRPTITPPDVKTRLMRHLGALAPQGKAAQ
;
A
#
# COMPACT_ATOMS: atom_id res chain seq x y z
N MET A 1 -23.64 -17.63 14.76
CA MET A 1 -22.89 -17.57 13.48
C MET A 1 -23.69 -16.74 12.51
N ILE A 2 -23.10 -15.68 11.96
CA ILE A 2 -23.78 -14.73 11.08
C ILE A 2 -23.65 -15.12 9.60
N GLU A 3 -24.48 -14.55 8.74
CA GLU A 3 -24.25 -14.53 7.29
C GLU A 3 -23.19 -13.48 6.94
N ALA A 4 -22.39 -13.71 5.89
CA ALA A 4 -21.42 -12.71 5.41
C ALA A 4 -22.09 -11.37 5.07
N ALA A 5 -23.27 -11.42 4.41
CA ALA A 5 -24.05 -10.24 4.04
C ALA A 5 -24.38 -9.33 5.24
N GLN A 6 -24.75 -9.93 6.38
CA GLN A 6 -25.16 -9.17 7.57
C GLN A 6 -24.05 -8.22 8.06
N PHE A 7 -22.79 -8.68 8.00
CA PHE A 7 -21.66 -7.85 8.39
C PHE A 7 -21.23 -6.91 7.27
N VAL A 8 -21.08 -7.43 6.03
CA VAL A 8 -20.56 -6.65 4.91
C VAL A 8 -21.48 -5.47 4.59
N ASP A 9 -22.80 -5.66 4.62
CA ASP A 9 -23.75 -4.58 4.36
C ASP A 9 -23.77 -3.55 5.50
N ALA A 10 -23.65 -4.01 6.75
CA ALA A 10 -23.52 -3.11 7.91
C ALA A 10 -22.21 -2.31 7.88
N ALA A 11 -21.12 -2.90 7.40
CA ALA A 11 -19.84 -2.22 7.20
C ALA A 11 -19.92 -1.22 6.03
N ARG A 12 -20.55 -1.60 4.92
CA ARG A 12 -20.79 -0.72 3.76
C ARG A 12 -21.60 0.51 4.14
N ALA A 13 -22.63 0.36 4.97
CA ALA A 13 -23.41 1.49 5.49
C ALA A 13 -22.56 2.51 6.28
N ARG A 14 -21.38 2.11 6.76
CA ARG A 14 -20.38 2.95 7.44
C ARG A 14 -19.22 3.37 6.53
N GLY A 15 -19.32 3.12 5.23
CA GLY A 15 -18.35 3.52 4.21
C GLY A 15 -17.20 2.53 3.98
N PHE A 16 -17.27 1.31 4.52
CA PHE A 16 -16.30 0.26 4.19
C PHE A 16 -16.72 -0.45 2.90
N ASP A 17 -16.06 -0.09 1.81
CA ASP A 17 -16.29 -0.67 0.47
C ASP A 17 -15.01 -1.25 -0.15
N TRP A 18 -13.85 -0.99 0.46
CA TRP A 18 -12.55 -1.54 0.06
C TRP A 18 -12.09 -2.65 0.99
N TYR A 19 -11.65 -3.75 0.40
CA TYR A 19 -11.14 -4.91 1.09
C TYR A 19 -9.81 -5.34 0.46
N ALA A 20 -8.84 -5.70 1.29
CA ALA A 20 -7.61 -6.32 0.81
C ALA A 20 -7.12 -7.36 1.81
N GLY A 21 -6.43 -8.38 1.32
CA GLY A 21 -5.92 -9.41 2.21
C GLY A 21 -5.25 -10.57 1.53
N VAL A 22 -4.73 -11.46 2.36
CA VAL A 22 -4.28 -12.81 1.98
C VAL A 22 -5.36 -13.79 2.45
N PRO A 23 -5.86 -14.69 1.59
CA PRO A 23 -6.94 -15.61 1.95
C PRO A 23 -6.62 -16.51 3.15
N CYS A 24 -7.61 -16.72 4.00
CA CYS A 24 -7.63 -17.72 5.08
C CYS A 24 -8.95 -18.48 5.00
N SER A 25 -8.97 -19.75 5.40
CA SER A 25 -10.19 -20.58 5.32
C SER A 25 -11.36 -20.05 6.16
N TYR A 26 -11.11 -19.27 7.22
CA TYR A 26 -12.19 -18.65 8.01
C TYR A 26 -12.76 -17.40 7.29
N LEU A 27 -11.96 -16.77 6.42
CA LEU A 27 -12.37 -15.61 5.62
C LEU A 27 -13.05 -16.01 4.31
N THR A 28 -13.01 -17.29 3.91
CA THR A 28 -13.58 -17.76 2.63
C THR A 28 -15.00 -17.24 2.39
N PRO A 29 -15.96 -17.33 3.33
CA PRO A 29 -17.30 -16.82 3.08
C PRO A 29 -17.35 -15.31 2.86
N PHE A 30 -16.52 -14.57 3.60
CA PHE A 30 -16.37 -13.12 3.47
C PHE A 30 -15.83 -12.73 2.11
N ILE A 31 -14.69 -13.30 1.73
CA ILE A 31 -14.02 -13.01 0.46
C ILE A 31 -14.95 -13.37 -0.69
N ASN A 32 -15.62 -14.53 -0.64
CA ASN A 32 -16.55 -14.96 -1.67
C ASN A 32 -17.73 -14.00 -1.83
N TYR A 33 -18.28 -13.48 -0.72
CA TYR A 33 -19.35 -12.48 -0.79
C TYR A 33 -18.86 -11.18 -1.42
N VAL A 34 -17.72 -10.64 -0.96
CA VAL A 34 -17.14 -9.39 -1.47
C VAL A 34 -16.82 -9.49 -2.97
N LEU A 35 -16.23 -10.60 -3.43
CA LEU A 35 -15.89 -10.83 -4.85
C LEU A 35 -17.11 -10.85 -5.78
N GLN A 36 -18.30 -11.10 -5.23
CA GLN A 36 -19.54 -11.26 -6.00
C GLN A 36 -20.44 -10.02 -5.94
N ASP A 37 -20.07 -8.97 -5.20
CA ASP A 37 -20.78 -7.69 -5.19
C ASP A 37 -20.05 -6.67 -6.09
N PRO A 38 -20.68 -6.19 -7.18
CA PRO A 38 -20.05 -5.24 -8.10
C PRO A 38 -19.79 -3.86 -7.50
N ASN A 39 -20.35 -3.55 -6.32
CA ASN A 39 -20.16 -2.28 -5.61
C ASN A 39 -19.08 -2.36 -4.53
N LEU A 40 -18.41 -3.50 -4.39
CA LEU A 40 -17.30 -3.69 -3.47
C LEU A 40 -16.00 -3.92 -4.24
N HIS A 41 -14.90 -3.58 -3.59
CA HIS A 41 -13.57 -3.75 -4.13
C HIS A 41 -12.78 -4.73 -3.28
N TYR A 42 -12.22 -5.77 -3.90
CA TYR A 42 -11.31 -6.70 -3.26
C TYR A 42 -9.97 -6.76 -4.00
N VAL A 43 -8.88 -6.54 -3.28
CA VAL A 43 -7.52 -6.78 -3.78
C VAL A 43 -6.91 -7.97 -3.05
N SER A 44 -6.64 -9.04 -3.80
CA SER A 44 -5.86 -10.17 -3.28
C SER A 44 -4.39 -9.78 -3.25
N ALA A 45 -3.87 -9.46 -2.07
CA ALA A 45 -2.47 -9.06 -1.89
C ALA A 45 -1.54 -10.29 -1.88
N ALA A 46 -0.30 -10.10 -2.31
CA ALA A 46 0.74 -11.13 -2.22
C ALA A 46 1.28 -11.32 -0.78
N ASN A 47 1.11 -10.32 0.08
CA ASN A 47 1.57 -10.31 1.47
C ASN A 47 0.62 -9.48 2.34
N GLU A 48 0.42 -9.87 3.60
CA GLU A 48 -0.47 -9.17 4.52
C GLU A 48 -0.04 -7.74 4.83
N GLY A 49 1.27 -7.48 4.88
CA GLY A 49 1.80 -6.13 5.01
C GLY A 49 1.49 -5.25 3.80
N ASP A 50 1.43 -5.83 2.60
CA ASP A 50 1.07 -5.10 1.38
C ASP A 50 -0.43 -4.75 1.40
N ALA A 51 -1.27 -5.65 1.94
CA ALA A 51 -2.68 -5.37 2.15
C ALA A 51 -2.89 -4.18 3.12
N VAL A 52 -2.15 -4.14 4.24
CA VAL A 52 -2.18 -3.01 5.18
C VAL A 52 -1.78 -1.70 4.49
N ALA A 53 -0.70 -1.73 3.72
CA ALA A 53 -0.20 -0.55 3.01
C ALA A 53 -1.18 -0.08 1.93
N LEU A 54 -1.78 -1.00 1.18
CA LEU A 54 -2.79 -0.69 0.17
C LEU A 54 -4.02 -0.03 0.79
N ILE A 55 -4.59 -0.60 1.85
CA ILE A 55 -5.73 0.01 2.53
C ILE A 55 -5.36 1.36 3.16
N ALA A 56 -4.13 1.54 3.61
CA ALA A 56 -3.66 2.86 4.04
C ALA A 56 -3.68 3.89 2.89
N GLY A 57 -3.39 3.47 1.66
CA GLY A 57 -3.51 4.29 0.44
C GLY A 57 -4.96 4.62 0.08
N VAL A 58 -5.87 3.65 0.23
CA VAL A 58 -7.31 3.84 0.11
C VAL A 58 -7.82 4.90 1.11
N THR A 59 -7.34 4.82 2.36
CA THR A 59 -7.65 5.81 3.40
C THR A 59 -7.12 7.21 3.06
N LEU A 60 -5.92 7.30 2.48
CA LEU A 60 -5.39 8.58 1.97
C LEU A 60 -6.28 9.17 0.87
N GLY A 61 -6.89 8.33 0.03
CA GLY A 61 -7.86 8.71 -0.99
C GLY A 61 -9.24 9.13 -0.46
N GLY A 62 -9.48 9.04 0.86
CA GLY A 62 -10.73 9.44 1.50
C GLY A 62 -11.81 8.35 1.59
N ARG A 63 -11.46 7.09 1.34
CA ARG A 63 -12.35 5.93 1.51
C ARG A 63 -11.99 5.15 2.78
N ARG A 64 -12.89 4.32 3.29
CA ARG A 64 -12.54 3.38 4.38
C ARG A 64 -12.29 2.00 3.80
N GLY A 65 -11.39 1.26 4.42
CA GLY A 65 -11.10 -0.10 4.00
C GLY A 65 -10.89 -1.07 5.15
N VAL A 66 -11.00 -2.33 4.80
CA VAL A 66 -10.84 -3.49 5.68
C VAL A 66 -9.64 -4.31 5.21
N THR A 67 -8.68 -4.51 6.10
CA THR A 67 -7.59 -5.45 5.86
C THR A 67 -7.90 -6.78 6.52
N MET A 68 -7.87 -7.85 5.73
CA MET A 68 -8.20 -9.20 6.19
C MET A 68 -6.97 -10.09 6.14
N MET A 69 -6.72 -10.84 7.21
CA MET A 69 -5.60 -11.78 7.26
C MET A 69 -5.82 -12.89 8.28
N GLN A 70 -5.04 -13.96 8.16
CA GLN A 70 -4.82 -14.87 9.27
C GLN A 70 -3.96 -14.20 10.35
N ASN A 71 -4.13 -14.58 11.62
CA ASN A 71 -3.25 -14.12 12.70
C ASN A 71 -1.76 -14.36 12.44
N SER A 72 -1.32 -15.45 11.81
CA SER A 72 0.09 -15.60 11.40
C SER A 72 0.57 -14.48 10.48
N GLY A 73 -0.33 -13.96 9.65
CA GLY A 73 -0.11 -12.79 8.80
C GLY A 73 0.09 -11.49 9.58
N LEU A 74 -0.36 -11.40 10.84
CA LEU A 74 -0.02 -10.27 11.71
C LEU A 74 1.49 -10.11 11.85
N GLY A 75 2.26 -11.21 11.88
CA GLY A 75 3.72 -11.17 11.92
C GLY A 75 4.31 -10.37 10.75
N ASN A 76 3.80 -10.62 9.54
CA ASN A 76 4.20 -9.89 8.33
C ASN A 76 3.69 -8.44 8.32
N ALA A 77 2.56 -8.19 8.97
CA ALA A 77 1.89 -6.90 9.04
C ALA A 77 2.41 -5.98 10.17
N VAL A 78 3.19 -6.48 11.14
CA VAL A 78 3.72 -5.66 12.25
C VAL A 78 4.42 -4.41 11.74
N SER A 79 5.30 -4.54 10.75
CA SER A 79 6.06 -3.42 10.20
C SER A 79 5.15 -2.31 9.66
N PRO A 80 4.23 -2.54 8.69
CA PRO A 80 3.34 -1.48 8.22
C PRO A 80 2.32 -1.01 9.27
N LEU A 81 1.85 -1.87 10.19
CA LEU A 81 0.93 -1.44 11.25
C LEU A 81 1.61 -0.44 12.21
N THR A 82 2.84 -0.71 12.60
CA THR A 82 3.56 0.12 13.59
C THR A 82 4.27 1.31 12.95
N SER A 83 4.78 1.18 11.73
CA SER A 83 5.61 2.22 11.10
C SER A 83 4.92 3.03 10.00
N LEU A 84 3.78 2.56 9.45
CA LEU A 84 2.98 3.29 8.47
C LEU A 84 1.67 3.77 9.08
N THR A 85 0.77 2.87 9.47
CA THR A 85 -0.60 3.26 9.84
C THR A 85 -0.66 4.00 11.16
N TRP A 86 0.08 3.53 12.18
CA TRP A 86 0.22 4.25 13.45
C TRP A 86 0.91 5.61 13.24
N THR A 87 2.03 5.64 12.52
CA THR A 87 2.85 6.85 12.29
C THR A 87 2.09 7.94 11.55
N PHE A 88 1.38 7.60 10.45
CA PHE A 88 0.67 8.57 9.60
C PHE A 88 -0.80 8.77 10.00
N ARG A 89 -1.27 8.10 11.05
CA ARG A 89 -2.68 8.12 11.49
C ARG A 89 -3.63 7.77 10.35
N LEU A 90 -3.39 6.59 9.74
CA LEU A 90 -4.19 6.04 8.64
C LEU A 90 -5.09 4.91 9.18
N PRO A 91 -6.34 5.22 9.58
CA PRO A 91 -7.24 4.24 10.16
C PRO A 91 -7.66 3.19 9.13
N GLN A 92 -7.86 1.97 9.61
CA GLN A 92 -8.41 0.84 8.86
C GLN A 92 -8.99 -0.20 9.83
N LEU A 93 -10.02 -0.92 9.38
CA LEU A 93 -10.55 -2.05 10.14
C LEU A 93 -9.71 -3.28 9.82
N LEU A 94 -9.24 -3.99 10.85
CA LEU A 94 -8.56 -5.27 10.68
C LEU A 94 -9.54 -6.40 11.00
N ILE A 95 -9.63 -7.40 10.13
CA ILE A 95 -10.27 -8.67 10.44
C ILE A 95 -9.17 -9.74 10.47
N VAL A 96 -8.88 -10.25 11.66
CA VAL A 96 -7.79 -11.18 11.90
C VAL A 96 -8.37 -12.52 12.32
N THR A 97 -8.15 -13.59 11.57
CA THR A 97 -8.65 -14.91 11.98
C THR A 97 -7.82 -15.51 13.11
N TRP A 98 -8.48 -16.12 14.08
CA TRP A 98 -7.85 -16.68 15.29
C TRP A 98 -7.55 -18.17 15.13
N ARG A 99 -6.58 -18.50 14.27
CA ARG A 99 -6.07 -19.88 14.20
C ARG A 99 -5.31 -20.23 15.48
N GLY A 100 -5.49 -21.45 15.98
CA GLY A 100 -4.92 -21.90 17.24
C GLY A 100 -5.52 -21.25 18.48
N GLN A 101 -6.76 -20.74 18.42
CA GLN A 101 -7.45 -20.17 19.58
C GLN A 101 -7.33 -21.11 20.81
N PRO A 102 -6.95 -20.62 22.01
CA PRO A 102 -6.85 -21.44 23.19
C PRO A 102 -8.12 -22.25 23.47
N GLY A 103 -7.97 -23.55 23.71
CA GLY A 103 -9.08 -24.47 23.93
C GLY A 103 -9.76 -24.99 22.66
N VAL A 104 -9.33 -24.56 21.47
CA VAL A 104 -9.87 -25.01 20.18
C VAL A 104 -8.80 -25.81 19.42
N PRO A 105 -9.04 -27.09 19.08
CA PRO A 105 -8.11 -27.87 18.27
C PRO A 105 -7.89 -27.26 16.89
N ASP A 106 -6.63 -27.16 16.47
CA ASP A 106 -6.19 -26.64 15.18
C ASP A 106 -4.84 -27.28 14.79
N GLU A 107 -4.34 -26.95 13.60
CA GLU A 107 -3.09 -27.45 13.07
C GLU A 107 -1.85 -27.04 13.91
N PRO A 108 -0.82 -27.89 14.00
CA PRO A 108 0.35 -27.66 14.87
C PRO A 108 1.05 -26.32 14.67
N GLN A 109 1.14 -25.81 13.44
CA GLN A 109 1.77 -24.53 13.15
C GLN A 109 1.05 -23.32 13.77
N HIS A 110 -0.20 -23.48 14.22
CA HIS A 110 -0.97 -22.42 14.86
C HIS A 110 -0.81 -22.40 16.39
N ALA A 111 -0.17 -23.43 16.98
CA ALA A 111 -0.15 -23.66 18.43
C ALA A 111 0.43 -22.50 19.25
N LEU A 112 1.46 -21.82 18.74
CA LEU A 112 2.01 -20.61 19.37
C LEU A 112 1.24 -19.35 18.95
N MET A 113 0.94 -19.23 17.65
CA MET A 113 0.37 -18.02 17.08
C MET A 113 -0.99 -17.66 17.70
N GLY A 114 -1.84 -18.65 17.96
CA GLY A 114 -3.15 -18.44 18.55
C GLY A 114 -3.11 -17.80 19.94
N PRO A 115 -2.43 -18.39 20.94
CA PRO A 115 -2.30 -17.82 22.28
C PRO A 115 -1.66 -16.42 22.32
N ILE A 116 -0.70 -16.12 21.42
CA ILE A 116 -0.01 -14.82 21.44
C ILE A 116 -0.75 -13.72 20.66
N THR A 117 -1.78 -14.05 19.88
CA THR A 117 -2.48 -13.08 19.01
C THR A 117 -2.99 -11.84 19.79
N PRO A 118 -3.70 -11.98 20.92
CA PRO A 118 -4.06 -10.85 21.78
C PRO A 118 -2.86 -9.99 22.18
N ALA A 119 -1.80 -10.61 22.71
CA ALA A 119 -0.62 -9.91 23.20
C ALA A 119 0.10 -9.15 22.08
N MET A 120 0.11 -9.67 20.85
CA MET A 120 0.64 -8.95 19.70
C MET A 120 -0.17 -7.69 19.37
N LEU A 121 -1.50 -7.77 19.39
CA LEU A 121 -2.38 -6.61 19.17
C LEU A 121 -2.20 -5.56 20.27
N ASP A 122 -2.16 -6.00 21.54
CA ASP A 122 -1.92 -5.13 22.68
C ASP A 122 -0.55 -4.43 22.59
N THR A 123 0.50 -5.17 22.21
CA THR A 123 1.86 -4.64 22.03
C THR A 123 1.93 -3.60 20.90
N MET A 124 1.14 -3.77 19.84
CA MET A 124 1.04 -2.80 18.74
C MET A 124 0.12 -1.62 19.06
N GLU A 125 -0.48 -1.57 20.27
CA GLU A 125 -1.51 -0.60 20.67
C GLU A 125 -2.73 -0.58 19.74
N ILE A 126 -3.11 -1.75 19.20
CA ILE A 126 -4.29 -1.91 18.35
C ILE A 126 -5.42 -2.43 19.23
N PRO A 127 -6.43 -1.60 19.57
CA PRO A 127 -7.58 -2.11 20.31
C PRO A 127 -8.30 -3.17 19.49
N TRP A 128 -8.77 -4.18 20.20
CA TRP A 128 -9.39 -5.33 19.57
C TRP A 128 -10.52 -5.90 20.41
N GLU A 129 -11.45 -6.55 19.74
CA GLU A 129 -12.44 -7.41 20.36
C GLU A 129 -12.70 -8.63 19.49
N THR A 130 -13.43 -9.60 20.01
CA THR A 130 -13.84 -10.76 19.21
C THR A 130 -14.81 -10.34 18.11
N PHE A 131 -14.68 -10.97 16.95
CA PHE A 131 -15.58 -10.75 15.83
C PHE A 131 -17.02 -11.13 16.20
N PRO A 132 -18.03 -10.30 15.85
CA PRO A 132 -19.42 -10.56 16.25
C PRO A 132 -19.97 -11.84 15.60
N THR A 133 -20.58 -12.71 16.40
CA THR A 133 -21.18 -13.98 15.95
C THR A 133 -22.71 -13.96 15.91
N GLU A 134 -23.32 -12.90 16.44
CA GLU A 134 -24.76 -12.65 16.45
C GLU A 134 -25.09 -11.37 15.69
N ALA A 135 -26.23 -11.34 15.01
CA ALA A 135 -26.57 -10.29 14.05
C ALA A 135 -26.76 -8.91 14.72
N ASP A 136 -27.33 -8.88 15.92
CA ASP A 136 -27.55 -7.67 16.72
C ASP A 136 -26.25 -7.08 17.29
N ALA A 137 -25.19 -7.89 17.44
CA ALA A 137 -23.88 -7.46 17.90
C ALA A 137 -23.02 -6.78 16.81
N ILE A 138 -23.35 -6.96 15.52
CA ILE A 138 -22.58 -6.42 14.39
C ILE A 138 -22.52 -4.90 14.41
N GLY A 139 -23.69 -4.24 14.50
CA GLY A 139 -23.80 -2.78 14.49
C GLY A 139 -22.97 -2.14 15.62
N PRO A 140 -23.19 -2.53 16.89
CA PRO A 140 -22.42 -2.03 18.02
C PRO A 140 -20.91 -2.23 17.90
N ALA A 141 -20.44 -3.37 17.37
CA ALA A 141 -19.01 -3.62 17.16
C ALA A 141 -18.41 -2.68 16.11
N LEU A 142 -19.10 -2.50 14.98
CA LEU A 142 -18.67 -1.56 13.93
C LEU A 142 -18.72 -0.10 14.41
N ASP A 143 -19.68 0.27 15.27
CA ASP A 143 -19.77 1.61 15.84
C ASP A 143 -18.60 1.91 16.79
N ARG A 144 -18.21 0.94 17.63
CA ARG A 144 -17.00 1.07 18.46
C ARG A 144 -15.74 1.22 17.61
N ALA A 145 -15.59 0.38 16.60
CA ALA A 145 -14.43 0.40 15.72
C ALA A 145 -14.32 1.72 14.95
N THR A 146 -15.42 2.18 14.33
CA THR A 146 -15.48 3.45 13.59
C THR A 146 -15.22 4.65 14.47
N LYS A 147 -15.83 4.70 15.66
CA LYS A 147 -15.56 5.76 16.64
C LYS A 147 -14.06 5.84 16.97
N HIS A 148 -13.42 4.71 17.32
CA HIS A 148 -11.99 4.70 17.62
C HIS A 148 -11.13 5.18 16.44
N MET A 149 -11.43 4.69 15.24
CA MET A 149 -10.74 5.07 14.01
C MET A 149 -10.86 6.57 13.73
N ASP A 150 -12.04 7.14 13.93
CA ASP A 150 -12.31 8.55 13.63
C ASP A 150 -11.68 9.49 14.66
N GLU A 151 -11.71 9.10 15.94
CA GLU A 151 -11.14 9.90 17.04
C GLU A 151 -9.60 9.87 17.04
N THR A 152 -8.99 8.76 16.63
CA THR A 152 -7.54 8.55 16.83
C THR A 152 -6.74 8.42 15.53
N GLY A 153 -7.41 8.19 14.39
CA GLY A 153 -6.76 7.85 13.13
C GLY A 153 -5.98 6.54 13.17
N ARG A 154 -6.21 5.65 14.16
CA ARG A 154 -5.51 4.37 14.30
C ARG A 154 -6.38 3.18 13.89
N PRO A 155 -5.76 2.03 13.54
CA PRO A 155 -6.51 0.79 13.25
C PRO A 155 -7.31 0.27 14.45
N TYR A 156 -8.33 -0.53 14.17
CA TYR A 156 -9.10 -1.31 15.14
C TYR A 156 -9.23 -2.75 14.64
N ALA A 157 -9.12 -3.76 15.50
CA ALA A 157 -9.16 -5.16 15.09
C ALA A 157 -10.40 -5.92 15.60
N LEU A 158 -10.97 -6.74 14.72
CA LEU A 158 -11.94 -7.77 15.06
C LEU A 158 -11.31 -9.14 14.86
N VAL A 159 -11.17 -9.88 15.95
CA VAL A 159 -10.50 -11.19 15.96
C VAL A 159 -11.52 -12.29 15.72
N MET A 160 -11.48 -12.90 14.54
CA MET A 160 -12.48 -13.84 14.02
C MET A 160 -12.20 -15.29 14.43
N GLN A 161 -13.09 -15.85 15.25
CA GLN A 161 -13.04 -17.24 15.66
C GLN A 161 -13.53 -18.20 14.56
N LYS A 162 -13.20 -19.48 14.73
CA LYS A 162 -13.68 -20.54 13.84
C LYS A 162 -15.21 -20.57 13.87
N GLY A 163 -15.81 -20.53 12.68
CA GLY A 163 -17.26 -20.64 12.54
C GLY A 163 -18.03 -19.39 12.99
N SER A 164 -17.41 -18.21 12.95
CA SER A 164 -18.15 -16.95 13.15
C SER A 164 -19.12 -16.64 12.00
N VAL A 165 -18.84 -17.15 10.79
CA VAL A 165 -19.56 -16.82 9.55
C VAL A 165 -20.01 -18.09 8.83
N LYS A 166 -21.26 -18.11 8.34
CA LYS A 166 -21.81 -19.23 7.58
C LYS A 166 -21.10 -19.40 6.24
N PRO A 167 -20.95 -20.64 5.74
CA PRO A 167 -20.39 -20.88 4.41
C PRO A 167 -21.12 -20.06 3.33
N TYR A 168 -20.34 -19.45 2.44
CA TYR A 168 -20.85 -18.74 1.28
C TYR A 168 -20.00 -19.14 0.07
N GLU A 169 -20.66 -19.69 -0.94
CA GLU A 169 -19.99 -20.27 -2.11
C GLU A 169 -19.54 -19.19 -3.11
N LEU A 170 -18.37 -19.37 -3.72
CA LEU A 170 -17.92 -18.57 -4.84
C LEU A 170 -18.59 -19.07 -6.12
N LYS A 171 -19.58 -18.34 -6.67
CA LYS A 171 -20.29 -18.77 -7.89
C LYS A 171 -19.60 -18.35 -9.17
N VAL A 172 -18.90 -17.21 -9.14
CA VAL A 172 -18.18 -16.66 -10.29
C VAL A 172 -16.78 -16.28 -9.86
N ALA A 173 -15.77 -16.96 -10.41
CA ALA A 173 -14.39 -16.51 -10.32
C ALA A 173 -14.11 -15.61 -11.54
N ASN A 174 -14.19 -14.30 -11.37
CA ASN A 174 -13.75 -13.36 -12.39
C ASN A 174 -12.21 -13.35 -12.42
N ALA A 175 -11.63 -14.24 -13.21
CA ALA A 175 -10.22 -14.13 -13.57
C ALA A 175 -10.09 -12.98 -14.57
N THR A 176 -9.38 -11.91 -14.19
CA THR A 176 -9.00 -10.87 -15.15
C THR A 176 -8.15 -11.53 -16.24
N ARG A 177 -8.59 -11.39 -17.49
CA ARG A 177 -7.84 -11.89 -18.64
C ARG A 177 -6.55 -11.07 -18.71
N ARG A 178 -5.40 -11.74 -18.63
CA ARG A 178 -4.12 -11.06 -18.84
C ARG A 178 -4.06 -10.56 -20.28
N ASP A 179 -3.75 -9.29 -20.43
CA ASP A 179 -3.22 -8.80 -21.70
C ASP A 179 -1.85 -9.46 -21.95
N ALA A 180 -1.43 -9.53 -23.21
CA ALA A 180 -0.12 -10.05 -23.55
C ALA A 180 0.95 -9.22 -22.84
N ALA A 181 1.88 -9.89 -22.14
CA ALA A 181 2.97 -9.21 -21.46
C ALA A 181 3.76 -8.37 -22.49
N GLN A 182 3.92 -7.09 -22.21
CA GLN A 182 4.77 -6.22 -23.01
C GLN A 182 6.23 -6.60 -22.76
N ALA A 183 7.06 -6.55 -23.81
CA ALA A 183 8.48 -6.77 -23.65
C ALA A 183 9.10 -5.66 -22.80
N ALA A 184 10.03 -6.02 -21.91
CA ALA A 184 10.85 -5.04 -21.21
C ALA A 184 11.74 -4.30 -22.21
N VAL A 185 11.90 -2.99 -22.00
CA VAL A 185 12.74 -2.12 -22.82
C VAL A 185 13.93 -1.66 -21.98
N SER A 186 15.15 -2.02 -22.39
CA SER A 186 16.37 -1.79 -21.60
C SER A 186 17.44 -0.99 -22.36
N PRO A 187 17.19 0.29 -22.72
CA PRO A 187 18.18 1.12 -23.42
C PRO A 187 19.27 1.57 -22.45
N PHE A 188 20.40 0.85 -22.44
CA PHE A 188 21.60 1.23 -21.70
C PHE A 188 22.62 1.85 -22.64
N ALA A 189 23.17 3.00 -22.24
CA ALA A 189 24.27 3.64 -22.94
C ALA A 189 25.65 3.24 -22.40
N GLY A 190 25.70 2.51 -21.29
CA GLY A 190 26.96 2.13 -20.64
C GLY A 190 27.60 3.32 -19.92
N VAL A 191 26.78 4.16 -19.29
CA VAL A 191 27.23 5.36 -18.57
C VAL A 191 28.18 4.93 -17.44
N ALA A 192 29.35 5.58 -17.37
CA ALA A 192 30.34 5.29 -16.34
C ALA A 192 29.77 5.60 -14.93
N PRO A 193 30.15 4.85 -13.87
CA PRO A 193 29.54 4.99 -12.54
C PRO A 193 29.58 6.40 -11.93
N ASP A 194 30.62 7.18 -12.23
CA ASP A 194 30.82 8.56 -11.79
C ASP A 194 29.97 9.58 -12.58
N ALA A 195 29.63 9.23 -13.82
CA ALA A 195 28.78 9.99 -14.74
C ALA A 195 27.29 9.61 -14.68
N LEU A 196 26.92 8.60 -13.88
CA LEU A 196 25.51 8.24 -13.65
C LEU A 196 24.75 9.43 -13.04
N PRO A 197 23.46 9.62 -13.39
CA PRO A 197 22.65 10.68 -12.80
C PRO A 197 22.52 10.48 -11.30
N THR A 198 22.49 11.57 -10.57
CA THR A 198 22.22 11.58 -9.13
C THR A 198 20.73 11.38 -8.85
N ARG A 199 20.43 10.92 -7.63
CA ARG A 199 19.06 10.93 -7.11
C ARG A 199 18.42 12.31 -7.21
N ASN A 200 19.18 13.36 -6.91
CA ASN A 200 18.72 14.75 -6.97
C ASN A 200 18.29 15.16 -8.39
N GLU A 201 19.10 14.87 -9.41
CA GLU A 201 18.77 15.14 -10.82
C GLU A 201 17.52 14.36 -11.28
N ALA A 202 17.39 13.10 -10.85
CA ALA A 202 16.20 12.29 -11.12
C ALA A 202 14.94 12.90 -10.50
N LEU A 203 15.02 13.35 -9.24
CA LEU A 203 13.90 13.98 -8.54
C LEU A 203 13.52 15.33 -9.16
N GLN A 204 14.49 16.12 -9.65
CA GLN A 204 14.22 17.36 -10.40
C GLN A 204 13.41 17.08 -11.68
N ARG A 205 13.72 16.00 -12.42
CA ARG A 205 12.90 15.58 -13.57
C ARG A 205 11.48 15.21 -13.15
N VAL A 206 11.33 14.43 -12.08
CA VAL A 206 10.01 14.06 -11.56
C VAL A 206 9.19 15.31 -11.21
N ILE A 207 9.79 16.25 -10.48
CA ILE A 207 9.19 17.54 -10.09
C ILE A 207 8.73 18.35 -11.31
N ALA A 208 9.52 18.35 -12.40
CA ALA A 208 9.19 19.06 -13.63
C ALA A 208 7.98 18.47 -14.38
N HIS A 209 7.77 17.15 -14.28
CA HIS A 209 6.67 16.43 -14.95
C HIS A 209 5.46 16.13 -14.06
N THR A 210 5.44 16.64 -12.83
CA THR A 210 4.37 16.37 -11.85
C THR A 210 3.65 17.66 -11.46
N PRO A 211 2.77 18.20 -12.33
CA PRO A 211 2.00 19.40 -12.04
C PRO A 211 1.13 19.21 -10.80
N LEU A 212 1.13 20.23 -9.93
CA LEU A 212 0.51 20.22 -8.59
C LEU A 212 -0.97 19.81 -8.61
N ALA A 213 -1.73 20.27 -9.62
CA ALA A 213 -3.18 20.15 -9.66
C ALA A 213 -3.68 18.74 -10.06
N SER A 214 -2.88 17.94 -10.74
CA SER A 214 -3.32 16.68 -11.36
C SER A 214 -2.44 15.48 -11.04
N THR A 215 -1.43 15.65 -10.18
CA THR A 215 -0.51 14.58 -9.80
C THR A 215 -0.35 14.47 -8.30
N VAL A 216 0.02 13.29 -7.82
CA VAL A 216 0.49 13.02 -6.46
C VAL A 216 1.83 12.32 -6.57
N VAL A 217 2.81 12.77 -5.78
CA VAL A 217 4.14 12.18 -5.74
C VAL A 217 4.41 11.60 -4.37
N LEU A 218 4.61 10.30 -4.31
CA LEU A 218 4.84 9.55 -3.08
C LEU A 218 6.28 9.05 -3.09
N ALA A 219 7.06 9.37 -2.06
CA ALA A 219 8.47 8.96 -1.98
C ALA A 219 8.72 7.96 -0.85
N SER A 220 9.50 6.93 -1.18
CA SER A 220 9.90 5.86 -0.25
C SER A 220 10.77 6.38 0.87
N THR A 221 10.92 5.55 1.90
CA THR A 221 11.78 5.81 3.05
C THR A 221 13.26 5.89 2.68
N GLY A 222 14.07 6.42 3.60
CA GLY A 222 15.48 6.71 3.38
C GLY A 222 15.71 8.12 2.82
N PHE A 223 16.68 8.26 1.91
CA PHE A 223 17.07 9.56 1.38
C PHE A 223 16.16 10.07 0.25
N CYS A 224 15.36 9.21 -0.40
CA CYS A 224 14.45 9.63 -1.48
C CYS A 224 13.44 10.68 -1.01
N GLY A 225 12.64 10.39 0.02
CA GLY A 225 11.68 11.35 0.56
C GLY A 225 12.33 12.61 1.14
N ARG A 226 13.54 12.50 1.70
CA ARG A 226 14.29 13.64 2.25
C ARG A 226 14.81 14.58 1.16
N GLU A 227 15.37 14.04 0.08
CA GLU A 227 15.81 14.84 -1.06
C GLU A 227 14.64 15.47 -1.79
N LEU A 228 13.51 14.76 -1.95
CA LEU A 228 12.30 15.34 -2.54
C LEU A 228 11.80 16.53 -1.71
N TYR A 229 11.71 16.37 -0.39
CA TYR A 229 11.34 17.45 0.54
C TYR A 229 12.29 18.65 0.48
N ALA A 230 13.60 18.40 0.45
CA ALA A 230 14.61 19.45 0.42
C ALA A 230 14.64 20.20 -0.91
N LEU A 231 14.30 19.52 -2.01
CA LEU A 231 14.22 20.11 -3.35
C LEU A 231 13.05 21.06 -3.49
N ASP A 232 11.83 20.59 -3.19
CA ASP A 232 10.61 21.38 -3.34
C ASP A 232 9.44 20.72 -2.60
N ASP A 233 9.17 21.16 -1.37
CA ASP A 233 8.06 20.63 -0.56
C ASP A 233 6.70 21.14 -1.03
N ARG A 234 5.89 20.24 -1.61
CA ARG A 234 4.60 20.58 -2.24
C ARG A 234 3.40 19.92 -1.56
N ALA A 235 2.23 20.54 -1.69
CA ALA A 235 0.98 20.03 -1.12
C ALA A 235 0.55 18.67 -1.69
N ASN A 236 1.00 18.30 -2.90
CA ASN A 236 0.71 17.02 -3.55
C ASN A 236 1.76 15.92 -3.27
N GLN A 237 2.66 16.13 -2.30
CA GLN A 237 3.73 15.19 -1.96
C GLN A 237 3.55 14.58 -0.57
N LEU A 238 3.95 13.31 -0.45
CA LEU A 238 4.12 12.61 0.83
C LEU A 238 5.47 11.90 0.88
N TYR A 239 6.14 12.03 2.03
CA TYR A 239 7.46 11.45 2.29
C TYR A 239 7.32 10.35 3.33
N MET A 240 7.44 9.09 2.90
CA MET A 240 7.33 7.96 3.82
C MET A 240 8.58 7.89 4.70
N VAL A 241 8.43 7.95 6.03
CA VAL A 241 9.58 8.00 6.97
C VAL A 241 9.98 6.62 7.53
N GLY A 242 9.28 5.55 7.14
CA GLY A 242 9.45 4.18 7.63
C GLY A 242 8.88 3.14 6.64
N SER A 243 8.64 1.92 7.09
CA SER A 243 7.89 0.90 6.31
C SER A 243 8.47 0.61 4.93
N MET A 244 9.79 0.36 4.86
CA MET A 244 10.46 0.03 3.60
C MET A 244 9.70 -1.06 2.82
N GLY A 245 9.48 -0.83 1.53
CA GLY A 245 8.70 -1.71 0.64
C GLY A 245 7.18 -1.45 0.62
N CYS A 246 6.65 -0.59 1.51
CA CYS A 246 5.20 -0.32 1.57
C CYS A 246 4.72 0.81 0.64
N LEU A 247 5.63 1.55 -0.01
CA LEU A 247 5.27 2.69 -0.84
C LEU A 247 4.38 2.31 -2.03
N THR A 248 4.77 1.31 -2.80
CA THR A 248 4.08 0.94 -4.03
C THR A 248 2.70 0.31 -3.80
N PRO A 249 2.46 -0.56 -2.79
CA PRO A 249 1.08 -0.97 -2.47
C PRO A 249 0.25 0.20 -1.94
N PHE A 250 0.83 1.11 -1.15
CA PHE A 250 0.18 2.35 -0.73
C PHE A 250 -0.23 3.24 -1.91
N ALA A 251 0.66 3.40 -2.88
CA ALA A 251 0.37 4.13 -4.11
C ALA A 251 -0.73 3.48 -4.95
N LEU A 252 -0.77 2.14 -5.00
CA LEU A 252 -1.84 1.39 -5.67
C LEU A 252 -3.22 1.70 -5.07
N GLY A 253 -3.34 1.66 -3.74
CA GLY A 253 -4.59 2.01 -3.06
C GLY A 253 -5.07 3.43 -3.36
N LEU A 254 -4.14 4.39 -3.41
CA LEU A 254 -4.47 5.77 -3.79
C LEU A 254 -4.89 5.87 -5.26
N ALA A 255 -4.14 5.25 -6.18
CA ALA A 255 -4.42 5.33 -7.61
C ALA A 255 -5.79 4.74 -7.97
N LEU A 256 -6.18 3.65 -7.30
CA LEU A 256 -7.48 3.00 -7.44
C LEU A 256 -8.64 3.86 -6.93
N THR A 257 -8.43 4.62 -5.85
CA THR A 257 -9.47 5.50 -5.27
C THR A 257 -9.53 6.87 -5.92
N ARG A 258 -8.46 7.30 -6.61
CA ARG A 258 -8.33 8.59 -7.28
C ARG A 258 -7.95 8.44 -8.76
N PRO A 259 -8.84 7.87 -9.59
CA PRO A 259 -8.59 7.71 -11.02
C PRO A 259 -8.43 9.04 -11.77
N ASP A 260 -8.86 10.15 -11.16
CA ASP A 260 -8.72 11.52 -11.67
C ASP A 260 -7.29 12.08 -11.57
N LEU A 261 -6.41 11.46 -10.78
CA LEU A 261 -5.05 11.93 -10.54
C LEU A 261 -4.00 11.00 -11.14
N HIS A 262 -2.84 11.54 -11.51
CA HIS A 262 -1.65 10.74 -11.80
C HIS A 262 -0.88 10.48 -10.50
N VAL A 263 -0.79 9.22 -10.09
CA VAL A 263 -0.01 8.81 -8.91
C VAL A 263 1.39 8.36 -9.37
N VAL A 264 2.43 9.02 -8.84
CA VAL A 264 3.84 8.67 -9.09
C VAL A 264 4.44 8.15 -7.79
N ALA A 265 4.86 6.90 -7.79
CA ALA A 265 5.53 6.24 -6.66
C ALA A 265 7.04 6.18 -6.92
N LEU A 266 7.83 6.91 -6.13
CA LEU A 266 9.28 6.96 -6.18
C LEU A 266 9.87 5.96 -5.17
N ASP A 267 10.27 4.79 -5.66
CA ASP A 267 10.82 3.71 -4.85
C ASP A 267 12.33 3.56 -5.00
N GLY A 268 12.93 2.81 -4.07
CA GLY A 268 14.33 2.42 -4.10
C GLY A 268 14.50 0.92 -4.33
N ASP A 269 15.62 0.51 -4.91
CA ASP A 269 15.98 -0.88 -5.19
C ASP A 269 15.87 -1.78 -3.95
N GLY A 270 16.37 -1.33 -2.79
CA GLY A 270 16.28 -2.09 -1.54
C GLY A 270 14.83 -2.34 -1.08
N ALA A 271 13.94 -1.37 -1.30
CA ALA A 271 12.52 -1.50 -0.97
C ALA A 271 11.78 -2.41 -1.96
N ALA A 272 12.08 -2.27 -3.27
CA ALA A 272 11.54 -3.14 -4.30
C ALA A 272 11.96 -4.61 -4.10
N LEU A 273 13.22 -4.86 -3.72
CA LEU A 273 13.72 -6.20 -3.39
C LEU A 273 13.00 -6.80 -2.18
N MET A 274 12.77 -6.00 -1.13
CA MET A 274 12.13 -6.47 0.11
C MET A 274 10.69 -6.96 -0.11
N ARG A 275 9.98 -6.38 -1.08
CA ARG A 275 8.56 -6.67 -1.36
C ARG A 275 8.32 -7.03 -2.83
N MET A 276 9.20 -7.82 -3.45
CA MET A 276 9.11 -8.12 -4.89
C MET A 276 7.79 -8.76 -5.33
N GLY A 277 7.09 -9.48 -4.44
CA GLY A 277 5.75 -10.02 -4.72
C GLY A 277 4.70 -8.95 -5.07
N VAL A 278 4.92 -7.70 -4.66
CA VAL A 278 3.99 -6.59 -4.96
C VAL A 278 3.94 -6.25 -6.45
N PHE A 279 4.98 -6.57 -7.24
CA PHE A 279 4.95 -6.36 -8.69
C PHE A 279 3.80 -7.14 -9.34
N ALA A 280 3.53 -8.38 -8.90
CA ALA A 280 2.40 -9.17 -9.39
C ALA A 280 1.05 -8.55 -9.01
N THR A 281 0.96 -7.93 -7.83
CA THR A 281 -0.25 -7.22 -7.39
C THR A 281 -0.45 -5.94 -8.21
N LEU A 282 0.61 -5.17 -8.44
CA LEU A 282 0.58 -3.96 -9.27
C LEU A 282 0.21 -4.27 -10.71
N GLY A 283 0.78 -5.29 -11.33
CA GLY A 283 0.42 -5.66 -12.70
C GLY A 283 -1.01 -6.20 -12.82
N ALA A 284 -1.53 -6.88 -11.79
CA ALA A 284 -2.90 -7.41 -11.80
C ALA A 284 -3.98 -6.36 -11.55
N TYR A 285 -3.73 -5.39 -10.67
CA TYR A 285 -4.74 -4.43 -10.19
C TYR A 285 -4.41 -2.96 -10.52
N GLY A 286 -3.20 -2.67 -10.99
CA GLY A 286 -2.72 -1.32 -11.21
C GLY A 286 -3.45 -0.59 -12.33
N PRO A 287 -4.00 0.59 -12.09
CA PRO A 287 -4.61 1.41 -13.15
C PRO A 287 -3.57 2.19 -13.96
N ALA A 288 -3.96 2.67 -15.15
CA ALA A 288 -3.10 3.44 -16.06
C ALA A 288 -2.62 4.79 -15.49
N ASN A 289 -3.26 5.28 -14.43
CA ASN A 289 -2.86 6.49 -13.73
C ASN A 289 -1.78 6.26 -12.66
N LEU A 290 -1.24 5.03 -12.50
CA LEU A 290 -0.12 4.73 -11.62
C LEU A 290 1.20 4.60 -12.39
N THR A 291 2.24 5.32 -11.95
CA THR A 291 3.61 5.17 -12.45
C THR A 291 4.55 4.83 -11.30
N HIS A 292 5.21 3.67 -11.41
CA HIS A 292 6.22 3.19 -10.48
C HIS A 292 7.60 3.56 -11.03
N VAL A 293 8.28 4.47 -10.34
CA VAL A 293 9.62 4.97 -10.65
C VAL A 293 10.58 4.35 -9.64
N LEU A 294 11.52 3.53 -10.10
CA LEU A 294 12.55 2.90 -9.27
C LEU A 294 13.88 3.61 -9.48
N LEU A 295 14.39 4.25 -8.43
CA LEU A 295 15.72 4.87 -8.43
C LEU A 295 16.72 3.89 -7.83
N ASP A 296 17.59 3.32 -8.66
CA ASP A 296 18.45 2.21 -8.29
C ASP A 296 19.93 2.62 -8.26
N ASN A 297 20.48 2.73 -7.06
CA ASN A 297 21.90 2.99 -6.78
C ASN A 297 22.67 1.72 -6.36
N GLY A 298 22.01 0.57 -6.36
CA GLY A 298 22.55 -0.70 -5.88
C GLY A 298 23.03 -0.68 -4.44
N ALA A 299 22.44 0.14 -3.56
CA ALA A 299 22.86 0.25 -2.17
C ALA A 299 21.78 0.79 -1.21
N HIS A 300 21.82 0.31 0.03
CA HIS A 300 21.13 0.93 1.16
C HIS A 300 21.87 2.20 1.64
N ASP A 301 21.87 3.25 0.80
CA ASP A 301 22.59 4.52 1.06
C ASP A 301 22.25 5.14 2.42
N SER A 302 20.99 5.04 2.86
CA SER A 302 20.55 5.65 4.11
C SER A 302 21.06 4.99 5.39
N THR A 303 21.58 3.76 5.31
CA THR A 303 22.03 2.96 6.47
C THR A 303 23.53 2.67 6.47
N GLY A 304 24.28 3.24 5.52
CA GLY A 304 25.73 3.06 5.41
C GLY A 304 26.23 2.58 4.05
N GLY A 305 25.37 2.50 3.03
CA GLY A 305 25.78 2.23 1.65
C GLY A 305 26.12 0.77 1.37
N GLN A 306 25.58 -0.15 2.17
CA GLN A 306 25.74 -1.58 1.94
C GLN A 306 25.12 -1.96 0.59
N ALA A 307 25.83 -2.75 -0.21
CA ALA A 307 25.36 -3.14 -1.53
C ALA A 307 24.08 -3.98 -1.44
N THR A 308 23.16 -3.72 -2.36
CA THR A 308 22.01 -4.59 -2.60
C THR A 308 22.35 -5.62 -3.68
N VAL A 309 21.43 -6.55 -3.93
CA VAL A 309 21.51 -7.49 -5.07
C VAL A 309 20.88 -6.94 -6.35
N SER A 310 20.49 -5.65 -6.36
CA SER A 310 19.82 -5.02 -7.51
C SER A 310 20.59 -5.13 -8.84
N PRO A 311 21.94 -5.12 -8.89
CA PRO A 311 22.66 -5.23 -10.17
C PRO A 311 22.45 -6.54 -10.90
N GLN A 312 21.89 -7.57 -10.25
CA GLN A 312 21.60 -8.87 -10.83
C GLN A 312 20.14 -9.02 -11.27
N VAL A 313 19.32 -7.98 -11.10
CA VAL A 313 17.88 -8.02 -11.32
C VAL A 313 17.51 -7.08 -12.47
N SER A 314 16.89 -7.62 -13.52
CA SER A 314 16.16 -6.78 -14.49
C SER A 314 14.79 -6.46 -13.91
N PHE A 315 14.64 -5.28 -13.30
CA PHE A 315 13.35 -4.87 -12.74
C PHE A 315 12.33 -4.58 -13.83
N ALA A 316 12.75 -4.08 -14.99
CA ALA A 316 11.84 -3.97 -16.13
C ALA A 316 11.37 -5.35 -16.59
N GLY A 317 12.25 -6.36 -16.61
CA GLY A 317 11.88 -7.75 -16.88
C GLY A 317 10.87 -8.30 -15.87
N VAL A 318 11.07 -8.04 -14.57
CA VAL A 318 10.11 -8.42 -13.51
C VAL A 318 8.77 -7.73 -13.72
N ALA A 319 8.74 -6.42 -13.95
CA ALA A 319 7.52 -5.65 -14.17
C ALA A 319 6.76 -6.13 -15.43
N ALA A 320 7.47 -6.35 -16.54
CA ALA A 320 6.92 -6.92 -17.76
C ALA A 320 6.27 -8.30 -17.51
N ALA A 321 6.98 -9.20 -16.83
CA ALA A 321 6.47 -10.53 -16.49
C ALA A 321 5.26 -10.49 -15.53
N CYS A 322 5.14 -9.42 -14.73
CA CYS A 322 4.02 -9.21 -13.82
C CYS A 322 2.81 -8.54 -14.47
N GLY A 323 2.89 -8.10 -15.73
CA GLY A 323 1.75 -7.54 -16.47
C GLY A 323 1.62 -6.02 -16.40
N TYR A 324 2.71 -5.29 -16.16
CA TYR A 324 2.71 -3.83 -16.31
C TYR A 324 2.44 -3.44 -17.78
N ALA A 325 1.75 -2.31 -17.97
CA ALA A 325 1.44 -1.79 -19.31
C ALA A 325 2.69 -1.32 -20.07
N SER A 326 3.71 -0.90 -19.34
CA SER A 326 5.04 -0.60 -19.87
C SER A 326 6.09 -0.87 -18.81
N ALA A 327 7.27 -1.35 -19.24
CA ALA A 327 8.39 -1.58 -18.35
C ALA A 327 9.69 -1.18 -19.02
N VAL A 328 10.33 -0.15 -18.49
CA VAL A 328 11.57 0.43 -19.04
C VAL A 328 12.66 0.47 -17.97
N GLU A 329 13.90 0.17 -18.32
CA GLU A 329 15.06 0.41 -17.45
C GLU A 329 16.24 1.01 -18.23
N SER A 330 16.92 1.99 -17.65
CA SER A 330 18.03 2.70 -18.32
C SER A 330 19.06 3.23 -17.32
N ASP A 331 20.19 3.69 -17.84
CA ASP A 331 21.20 4.53 -17.17
C ASP A 331 21.16 6.00 -17.63
N GLN A 332 20.23 6.36 -18.52
CA GLN A 332 20.06 7.71 -19.04
C GLN A 332 18.92 8.45 -18.36
N LEU A 333 19.19 9.67 -17.90
CA LEU A 333 18.21 10.51 -17.21
C LEU A 333 16.95 10.81 -18.05
N SER A 334 17.08 10.87 -19.38
CA SER A 334 15.98 11.15 -20.32
C SER A 334 14.84 10.13 -20.26
N VAL A 335 15.09 8.91 -19.78
CA VAL A 335 14.04 7.89 -19.64
C VAL A 335 12.89 8.36 -18.72
N LEU A 336 13.20 9.20 -17.73
CA LEU A 336 12.18 9.77 -16.85
C LEU A 336 11.31 10.78 -17.60
N ASP A 337 11.93 11.61 -18.45
CA ASP A 337 11.21 12.59 -19.27
C ASP A 337 10.26 11.87 -20.23
N GLU A 338 10.73 10.83 -20.89
CA GLU A 338 9.95 10.02 -21.83
C GLU A 338 8.75 9.35 -21.16
N VAL A 339 8.97 8.64 -20.03
CA VAL A 339 7.90 7.88 -19.36
C VAL A 339 6.89 8.80 -18.68
N LEU A 340 7.33 9.89 -18.06
CA LEU A 340 6.43 10.80 -17.34
C LEU A 340 5.62 11.68 -18.31
N ALA A 341 6.18 12.08 -19.45
CA ALA A 341 5.47 12.85 -20.47
C ALA A 341 4.58 11.97 -21.37
N ALA A 342 4.85 10.67 -21.47
CA ALA A 342 4.07 9.77 -22.30
C ALA A 342 2.58 9.78 -21.91
N PRO A 343 1.65 9.73 -22.89
CA PRO A 343 0.24 9.53 -22.61
C PRO A 343 0.01 8.28 -21.76
N ARG A 344 -0.92 8.36 -20.82
CA ARG A 344 -1.37 7.22 -20.02
C ARG A 344 -2.36 6.42 -20.86
N ALA A 345 -1.83 5.59 -21.76
CA ALA A 345 -2.59 4.72 -22.65
C ALA A 345 -2.46 3.25 -22.21
N GLY A 346 -3.49 2.44 -22.53
CA GLY A 346 -3.53 1.01 -22.22
C GLY A 346 -4.14 0.68 -20.85
N ASN A 347 -4.17 -0.62 -20.55
CA ASN A 347 -4.62 -1.17 -19.27
C ASN A 347 -3.39 -1.57 -18.45
N GLY A 348 -3.19 -0.96 -17.28
CA GLY A 348 -2.12 -1.35 -16.36
C GLY A 348 -1.20 -0.19 -15.94
N PRO A 349 -0.41 -0.37 -14.88
CA PRO A 349 0.53 0.65 -14.41
C PRO A 349 1.77 0.69 -15.30
N ARG A 350 2.51 1.81 -15.23
CA ARG A 350 3.78 1.99 -15.94
C ARG A 350 4.96 1.84 -14.98
N PHE A 351 6.03 1.21 -15.45
CA PHE A 351 7.27 1.04 -14.70
C PHE A 351 8.45 1.70 -15.42
N VAL A 352 9.27 2.41 -14.65
CA VAL A 352 10.58 2.91 -15.11
C VAL A 352 11.61 2.73 -14.01
N ARG A 353 12.76 2.13 -14.35
CA ARG A 353 13.94 2.06 -13.47
C ARG A 353 15.07 2.90 -14.05
N LEU A 354 15.61 3.79 -13.22
CA LEU A 354 16.79 4.58 -13.56
C LEU A 354 17.96 4.14 -12.68
N THR A 355 19.06 3.73 -13.32
CA THR A 355 20.35 3.57 -12.64
C THR A 355 20.83 4.95 -12.20
N ILE A 356 21.08 5.13 -10.91
CA ILE A 356 21.59 6.37 -10.35
C ILE A 356 22.91 6.14 -9.61
N ARG A 357 23.69 7.22 -9.48
CA ARG A 357 24.90 7.22 -8.66
C ARG A 357 24.54 7.11 -7.18
N ARG A 358 25.39 6.41 -6.42
CA ARG A 358 25.34 6.40 -4.95
C ARG A 358 25.64 7.77 -4.36
N GLY A 359 25.17 8.00 -3.15
CA GLY A 359 25.45 9.19 -2.36
C GLY A 359 24.23 10.08 -2.18
N THR A 360 24.43 11.13 -1.41
CA THR A 360 23.41 12.12 -1.07
C THR A 360 24.08 13.47 -0.84
N PRO A 361 23.39 14.61 -1.02
CA PRO A 361 23.96 15.92 -0.74
C PRO A 361 24.39 16.07 0.73
N ASP A 362 25.52 16.76 0.95
CA ASP A 362 25.99 17.09 2.29
C ASP A 362 24.95 17.94 3.03
N GLY A 363 24.74 17.65 4.32
CA GLY A 363 23.81 18.41 5.15
C GLY A 363 22.34 18.24 4.80
N LEU A 364 21.96 17.19 4.05
CA LEU A 364 20.55 16.93 3.69
C LEU A 364 19.63 17.02 4.92
N PRO A 365 18.62 17.92 4.94
CA PRO A 365 17.75 18.06 6.10
C PRO A 365 16.82 16.85 6.26
N ARG A 366 16.20 16.76 7.44
CA ARG A 366 15.02 15.91 7.65
C ARG A 366 13.76 16.75 7.43
N PRO A 367 12.66 16.18 6.88
CA PRO A 367 11.38 16.86 6.85
C PRO A 367 10.99 17.38 8.24
N THR A 368 10.62 18.66 8.32
CA THR A 368 10.16 19.26 9.58
C THR A 368 8.66 19.06 9.78
N ILE A 369 7.92 18.79 8.69
CA ILE A 369 6.52 18.37 8.75
C ILE A 369 6.40 16.95 9.32
N THR A 370 5.46 16.76 10.25
CA THR A 370 5.27 15.44 10.88
C THR A 370 4.51 14.49 9.93
N PRO A 371 4.63 13.16 10.09
CA PRO A 371 3.89 12.20 9.26
C PRO A 371 2.35 12.40 9.27
N PRO A 372 1.69 12.65 10.42
CA PRO A 372 0.26 12.99 10.44
C PRO A 372 -0.05 14.30 9.69
N ASP A 373 0.81 15.31 9.80
CA ASP A 373 0.60 16.62 9.16
C ASP A 373 0.76 16.54 7.64
N VAL A 374 1.77 15.84 7.14
CA VAL A 374 1.97 15.67 5.69
C VAL A 374 0.82 14.86 5.07
N LYS A 375 0.35 13.82 5.77
CA LYS A 375 -0.86 13.08 5.38
C LYS A 375 -2.09 13.99 5.35
N THR A 376 -2.30 14.79 6.39
CA THR A 376 -3.45 15.71 6.48
C THR A 376 -3.40 16.79 5.39
N ARG A 377 -2.21 17.36 5.13
CA ARG A 377 -1.97 18.30 4.04
C ARG A 377 -2.34 17.68 2.70
N LEU A 378 -1.84 16.47 2.42
CA LEU A 378 -2.13 15.78 1.18
C LEU A 378 -3.63 15.47 1.07
N MET A 379 -4.27 14.90 2.08
CA MET A 379 -5.73 14.65 2.05
C MET A 379 -6.54 15.94 1.81
N ARG A 380 -6.11 17.09 2.35
CA ARG A 380 -6.74 18.38 2.08
C ARG A 380 -6.55 18.81 0.62
N HIS A 381 -5.34 18.71 0.09
CA HIS A 381 -5.04 18.98 -1.32
C HIS A 381 -5.88 18.10 -2.26
N LEU A 382 -6.08 16.85 -1.86
CA LEU A 382 -6.90 15.87 -2.55
C LEU A 382 -8.41 16.13 -2.44
N GLY A 383 -8.88 17.02 -1.55
CA GLY A 383 -10.31 17.16 -1.25
C GLY A 383 -10.92 15.95 -0.54
N ALA A 384 -10.09 15.10 0.08
CA ALA A 384 -10.47 13.87 0.77
C ALA A 384 -10.86 14.09 2.24
N LEU A 385 -10.70 15.31 2.77
CA LEU A 385 -11.24 15.72 4.07
C LEU A 385 -12.54 16.50 3.85
N ALA A 386 -13.57 16.21 4.64
CA ALA A 386 -14.76 17.04 4.68
C ALA A 386 -14.38 18.50 5.00
N PRO A 387 -15.01 19.51 4.39
CA PRO A 387 -14.79 20.89 4.77
C PRO A 387 -15.06 21.02 6.26
N GLN A 388 -14.11 21.59 7.01
CA GLN A 388 -14.32 21.85 8.43
C GLN A 388 -15.57 22.73 8.54
N GLY A 389 -16.65 22.15 9.06
CA GLY A 389 -17.82 22.92 9.46
C GLY A 389 -17.34 24.02 10.41
N LYS A 390 -17.67 25.27 10.10
CA LYS A 390 -17.42 26.40 11.01
C LYS A 390 -17.84 25.95 12.41
N ALA A 391 -16.89 25.93 13.35
CA ALA A 391 -17.21 25.75 14.75
C ALA A 391 -18.35 26.73 15.07
N ALA A 392 -19.51 26.19 15.45
CA ALA A 392 -20.57 27.02 16.00
C ALA A 392 -19.98 27.69 17.25
N GLN A 393 -19.82 29.01 17.17
CA GLN A 393 -19.52 29.87 18.31
C GLN A 393 -20.73 29.93 19.23
#